data_AF-A0AAN7BFQ7-F1
#
_entry.id   AF-A0AAN7BFQ7-F1
#
_cell.length_a   1.000
_cell.length_b   1.000
_cell.length_c   1.000
_cell.angle_alpha   90.00
_cell.angle_beta   90.00
_cell.angle_gamma   90.00
#
_symmetry.space_group_name_H-M   'P 1'
#
loop_
_entity.id
_entity.type
_entity.pdbx_description
1 polymer ?
#
loop_
_entity_poly.entity_id
_entity_poly.type
_entity_poly.pdbx_seq_one_letter_code
_entity_poly.pdbx_strand_id
1 'polypeptide(L)'
;MSSTVVKSGFEDSLVSWRSSTDGGLAVPGVRPSILPKPDFFSRRPESSKLLRELTECGTALPSLEKVLDNKYFPFIESCSQAHSSSWGVLKISNIPFDVNRAEVIALIGKNSRILNDVHEPVHIIMERTSSKTEDVFVEFMTSEDASKCIERLIKNSEKGRPPRLGNRVVTLKISDQTELMKALFPHAKGVDWLGSVPQIKEVGPDGWDHERFRGFMTMDEMAMLVKHAEVPTRAPFSHNVPQRPFECLISTIKKLPWYRSENITVAQRYQIYDATEKLVTMLKEKIDLAKQEVHANLNEQLFKRLVKAAMICPGFSALQKDNIAHIAGLTQPECATFNQPFFAYEWRHLHTICPRPNKMPMDLLDWYIAFIRQQSSEQIADRPEKEQAEIYLKARHTTDYFGYLWVEINLPEGPALDQMSLKDLYLREVGAIHRGFTRVLKRSTNPEALPESEEKEQ
;
A
#
# COMPACT_ATOMS: atom_id res chain seq x y z
N MET A 1 29.17 7.70 45.37
CA MET A 1 27.83 7.40 45.90
C MET A 1 26.82 8.00 44.93
N SER A 2 25.99 7.13 44.35
CA SER A 2 24.73 7.34 43.58
C SER A 2 24.76 8.34 42.41
N SER A 3 24.86 7.94 41.13
CA SER A 3 23.91 7.16 40.29
C SER A 3 22.54 7.83 40.13
N THR A 4 22.28 8.45 38.97
CA THR A 4 20.94 8.42 38.35
C THR A 4 21.10 8.38 36.82
N VAL A 5 20.39 7.41 36.25
CA VAL A 5 20.48 6.85 34.91
C VAL A 5 19.57 7.62 33.96
N VAL A 6 20.07 7.86 32.74
CA VAL A 6 19.34 8.32 31.56
C VAL A 6 18.42 7.19 31.08
N LYS A 7 17.10 7.42 31.00
CA LYS A 7 16.15 6.51 30.34
C LYS A 7 15.60 7.15 29.06
N SER A 8 15.67 6.32 28.02
CA SER A 8 15.13 6.41 26.67
C SER A 8 13.62 6.65 26.61
N GLY A 9 13.19 7.60 25.77
CA GLY A 9 11.79 7.81 25.38
C GLY A 9 11.50 7.14 24.04
N PHE A 10 10.73 6.05 24.09
CA PHE A 10 10.14 5.39 22.92
C PHE A 10 8.84 4.71 23.37
N GLU A 11 7.92 5.50 23.93
CA GLU A 11 6.57 5.09 24.33
C GLU A 11 5.75 6.38 24.35
N ASP A 12 4.88 6.57 23.35
CA ASP A 12 3.65 7.38 23.38
C ASP A 12 3.20 7.69 21.94
N SER A 13 2.48 6.74 21.32
CA SER A 13 1.49 7.03 20.26
C SER A 13 0.67 5.78 19.90
N LEU A 14 0.03 5.17 20.88
CA LEU A 14 -1.15 4.33 20.67
C LEU A 14 -2.21 4.79 21.67
N VAL A 15 -3.08 5.67 21.18
CA VAL A 15 -4.09 6.38 21.99
C VAL A 15 -5.15 5.39 22.48
N SER A 16 -5.23 5.27 23.80
CA SER A 16 -6.34 4.69 24.56
C SER A 16 -7.63 5.48 24.34
N TRP A 17 -8.75 4.81 24.07
CA TRP A 17 -10.06 5.47 24.10
C TRP A 17 -10.98 4.79 25.10
N ARG A 18 -11.30 5.54 26.16
CA ARG A 18 -12.26 5.19 27.21
C ARG A 18 -13.69 5.35 26.71
N SER A 19 -14.54 4.42 27.13
CA SER A 19 -15.98 4.39 26.92
C SER A 19 -16.73 5.39 27.83
N SER A 20 -17.85 5.88 27.32
CA SER A 20 -18.97 6.41 28.12
C SER A 20 -20.23 5.64 27.73
N THR A 21 -21.05 5.38 28.73
CA THR A 21 -22.08 4.34 28.86
C THR A 21 -23.49 4.73 28.37
N ASP A 22 -24.35 3.71 28.34
CA ASP A 22 -25.83 3.67 28.31
C ASP A 22 -26.47 3.53 26.92
N GLY A 23 -27.45 2.65 26.67
CA GLY A 23 -28.15 1.64 27.46
C GLY A 23 -29.29 1.10 26.56
N GLY A 24 -29.53 -0.22 26.52
CA GLY A 24 -30.61 -0.78 25.69
C GLY A 24 -30.63 -2.30 25.65
N LEU A 25 -31.69 -2.88 26.22
CA LEU A 25 -31.94 -4.30 26.46
C LEU A 25 -32.07 -5.14 25.18
N ALA A 26 -31.49 -6.34 25.18
CA ALA A 26 -31.67 -7.38 24.16
C ALA A 26 -32.83 -8.32 24.52
N VAL A 27 -33.66 -8.69 23.54
CA VAL A 27 -34.71 -9.71 23.65
C VAL A 27 -34.28 -10.95 22.85
N PRO A 28 -34.44 -12.19 23.37
CA PRO A 28 -33.97 -13.41 22.70
C PRO A 28 -35.05 -14.07 21.83
N GLY A 29 -34.59 -14.74 20.76
CA GLY A 29 -35.32 -15.87 20.17
C GLY A 29 -36.03 -15.62 18.83
N VAL A 30 -35.28 -15.55 17.73
CA VAL A 30 -35.76 -15.95 16.39
C VAL A 30 -34.57 -16.54 15.63
N ARG A 31 -34.66 -17.82 15.22
CA ARG A 31 -33.67 -18.44 14.31
C ARG A 31 -33.69 -17.69 12.98
N PRO A 32 -32.59 -17.07 12.50
CA PRO A 32 -32.55 -16.45 11.19
C PRO A 32 -32.58 -17.53 10.10
N SER A 33 -33.35 -17.28 9.06
CA SER A 33 -33.35 -18.02 7.80
C SER A 33 -31.94 -18.21 7.26
N ILE A 34 -31.66 -19.39 6.69
CA ILE A 34 -30.37 -19.81 6.10
C ILE A 34 -29.94 -18.96 4.88
N LEU A 35 -30.80 -18.04 4.43
CA LEU A 35 -30.48 -17.05 3.41
C LEU A 35 -30.25 -15.68 4.07
N PRO A 36 -29.20 -14.94 3.68
CA PRO A 36 -28.92 -13.61 4.24
C PRO A 36 -30.15 -12.73 4.09
N LYS A 37 -30.65 -12.18 5.21
CA LYS A 37 -31.76 -11.20 5.19
C LYS A 37 -31.31 -9.97 4.38
N PRO A 38 -32.05 -9.60 3.32
CA PRO A 38 -31.58 -8.65 2.35
C PRO A 38 -31.98 -7.20 2.69
N ASP A 39 -31.49 -6.64 3.80
CA ASP A 39 -31.69 -5.20 4.04
C ASP A 39 -30.68 -4.32 3.28
N PHE A 40 -29.67 -4.91 2.64
CA PHE A 40 -28.73 -4.22 1.74
C PHE A 40 -29.05 -4.36 0.24
N PHE A 41 -29.93 -5.30 -0.16
CA PHE A 41 -30.25 -5.54 -1.59
C PHE A 41 -31.41 -4.69 -2.12
N SER A 42 -32.10 -3.93 -1.27
CA SER A 42 -33.31 -3.18 -1.63
C SER A 42 -33.07 -1.97 -2.55
N ARG A 43 -31.81 -1.72 -2.96
CA ARG A 43 -31.44 -0.59 -3.84
C ARG A 43 -30.39 -0.95 -4.89
N ARG A 44 -30.53 -2.00 -5.72
CA ARG A 44 -29.78 -2.04 -7.01
C ARG A 44 -30.57 -2.67 -8.17
N PRO A 45 -30.31 -2.22 -9.43
CA PRO A 45 -30.82 -2.83 -10.66
C PRO A 45 -30.30 -4.26 -10.83
N GLU A 46 -30.80 -4.98 -11.85
CA GLU A 46 -30.47 -6.37 -12.18
C GLU A 46 -29.06 -6.83 -11.75
N SER A 47 -29.00 -7.93 -10.99
CA SER A 47 -27.75 -8.54 -10.54
C SER A 47 -26.81 -8.83 -11.70
N SER A 48 -25.52 -8.57 -11.50
CA SER A 48 -24.50 -8.76 -12.52
C SER A 48 -24.47 -10.21 -13.00
N LYS A 49 -24.09 -10.40 -14.27
CA LYS A 49 -24.02 -11.75 -14.88
C LYS A 49 -23.17 -12.71 -14.04
N LEU A 50 -22.04 -12.25 -13.48
CA LEU A 50 -21.17 -13.07 -12.65
C LEU A 50 -21.85 -13.48 -11.33
N LEU A 51 -22.56 -12.56 -10.66
CA LEU A 51 -23.31 -12.88 -9.45
C LEU A 51 -24.44 -13.87 -9.73
N ARG A 52 -25.17 -13.68 -10.84
CA ARG A 52 -26.23 -14.60 -11.29
C ARG A 52 -25.69 -15.98 -11.63
N GLU A 53 -24.54 -16.05 -12.31
CA GLU A 53 -23.89 -17.32 -12.61
C GLU A 53 -23.42 -18.02 -11.34
N LEU A 54 -22.82 -17.29 -10.39
CA LEU A 54 -22.37 -17.85 -9.11
C LEU A 54 -23.54 -18.44 -8.32
N THR A 55 -24.57 -17.63 -8.08
CA THR A 55 -25.73 -17.95 -7.22
C THR A 55 -26.85 -18.71 -7.93
N GLU A 56 -26.67 -19.05 -9.21
CA GLU A 56 -27.72 -19.67 -10.04
C GLU A 56 -29.00 -18.84 -10.04
N CYS A 57 -28.87 -17.52 -10.20
CA CYS A 57 -29.96 -16.55 -10.09
C CYS A 57 -30.65 -16.54 -8.71
N GLY A 58 -29.93 -16.92 -7.64
CA GLY A 58 -30.43 -16.92 -6.27
C GLY A 58 -31.20 -18.17 -5.87
N THR A 59 -31.22 -19.21 -6.70
CA THR A 59 -31.99 -20.44 -6.43
C THR A 59 -31.24 -21.46 -5.58
N ALA A 60 -29.91 -21.37 -5.51
CA ALA A 60 -29.08 -22.33 -4.79
C ALA A 60 -27.84 -21.70 -4.14
N LEU A 61 -27.34 -22.34 -3.09
CA LEU A 61 -26.02 -22.05 -2.53
C LEU A 61 -24.93 -22.54 -3.52
N PRO A 62 -23.95 -21.70 -3.88
CA PRO A 62 -22.88 -22.11 -4.78
C PRO A 62 -21.98 -23.18 -4.15
N SER A 63 -21.45 -24.09 -4.97
CA SER A 63 -20.47 -25.08 -4.51
C SER A 63 -19.15 -24.41 -4.07
N LEU A 64 -18.40 -25.08 -3.18
CA LEU A 64 -17.12 -24.58 -2.70
C LEU A 64 -16.13 -24.31 -3.83
N GLU A 65 -16.07 -25.19 -4.82
CA GLU A 65 -15.22 -25.03 -6.01
C GLU A 65 -15.57 -23.76 -6.78
N LYS A 66 -16.87 -23.48 -6.95
CA LYS A 66 -17.36 -22.30 -7.67
C LYS A 66 -17.07 -21.00 -6.91
N VAL A 67 -17.20 -21.00 -5.58
CA VAL A 67 -16.89 -19.82 -4.75
C VAL A 67 -15.40 -19.49 -4.72
N LEU A 68 -14.54 -20.50 -4.80
CA LEU A 68 -13.09 -20.33 -4.78
C LEU A 68 -12.46 -20.20 -6.17
N ASP A 69 -13.24 -20.38 -7.24
CA ASP A 69 -12.76 -20.25 -8.61
C ASP A 69 -12.29 -18.81 -8.88
N ASN A 70 -11.12 -18.68 -9.52
CA ASN A 70 -10.50 -17.39 -9.87
C ASN A 70 -11.40 -16.47 -10.70
N LYS A 71 -12.40 -17.02 -11.41
CA LYS A 71 -13.43 -16.28 -12.16
C LYS A 71 -14.37 -15.49 -11.24
N TYR A 72 -14.68 -15.99 -10.05
CA TYR A 72 -15.64 -15.35 -9.13
C TYR A 72 -14.97 -14.78 -7.89
N PHE A 73 -13.88 -15.37 -7.42
CA PHE A 73 -13.22 -14.96 -6.18
C PHE A 73 -12.63 -13.54 -6.32
N PRO A 74 -13.15 -12.54 -5.56
CA PRO A 74 -12.87 -11.14 -5.82
C PRO A 74 -11.62 -10.63 -5.10
N PHE A 75 -11.06 -11.41 -4.18
CA PHE A 75 -9.95 -11.00 -3.33
C PHE A 75 -8.61 -11.42 -3.94
N ILE A 76 -7.64 -10.50 -3.90
CA ILE A 76 -6.25 -10.76 -4.26
C ILE A 76 -5.31 -10.13 -3.23
N GLU A 77 -4.07 -10.62 -3.22
CA GLU A 77 -2.97 -9.93 -2.54
C GLU A 77 -2.68 -8.59 -3.21
N SER A 78 -2.77 -7.48 -2.47
CA SER A 78 -2.54 -6.13 -2.99
C SER A 78 -1.15 -5.95 -3.59
N CYS A 79 -0.13 -6.49 -2.94
CA CYS A 79 1.26 -6.45 -3.39
C CYS A 79 1.50 -7.19 -4.72
N SER A 80 0.67 -8.19 -5.06
CA SER A 80 0.78 -8.93 -6.32
C SER A 80 0.47 -8.10 -7.58
N GLN A 81 -0.09 -6.89 -7.40
CA GLN A 81 -0.29 -5.93 -8.49
C GLN A 81 1.00 -5.24 -8.93
N ALA A 82 2.06 -5.32 -8.12
CA ALA A 82 3.36 -4.78 -8.48
C ALA A 82 4.11 -5.73 -9.41
N HIS A 83 4.96 -5.16 -10.27
CA HIS A 83 5.85 -5.94 -11.13
C HIS A 83 7.22 -5.26 -11.22
N SER A 84 8.24 -6.04 -11.56
CA SER A 84 9.55 -5.49 -11.90
C SER A 84 9.47 -4.68 -13.20
N SER A 85 10.26 -3.61 -13.29
CA SER A 85 10.39 -2.78 -14.49
C SER A 85 11.65 -3.12 -15.27
N SER A 86 11.53 -3.22 -16.59
CA SER A 86 12.65 -3.42 -17.53
C SER A 86 12.87 -2.21 -18.45
N TRP A 87 12.43 -1.02 -18.00
CA TRP A 87 12.53 0.23 -18.77
C TRP A 87 13.98 0.66 -18.99
N GLY A 88 14.24 1.30 -20.13
CA GLY A 88 15.54 1.89 -20.42
C GLY A 88 15.82 3.08 -19.49
N VAL A 89 17.07 3.29 -19.09
CA VAL A 89 17.41 4.35 -18.12
C VAL A 89 18.56 5.21 -18.65
N LEU A 90 18.40 6.52 -18.49
CA LEU A 90 19.45 7.51 -18.72
C LEU A 90 19.80 8.19 -17.41
N LYS A 91 21.09 8.31 -17.11
CA LYS A 91 21.60 9.06 -15.97
C LYS A 91 22.11 10.43 -16.43
N ILE A 92 21.74 11.46 -15.66
CA ILE A 92 22.15 12.84 -15.84
C ILE A 92 22.86 13.29 -14.57
N SER A 93 24.14 13.65 -14.70
CA SER A 93 25.01 14.07 -13.61
C SER A 93 25.46 15.52 -13.79
N ASN A 94 26.08 16.09 -12.73
CA ASN A 94 26.51 17.50 -12.67
C ASN A 94 25.34 18.50 -12.80
N ILE A 95 24.20 18.16 -12.22
CA ILE A 95 22.98 18.97 -12.27
C ILE A 95 23.02 20.13 -11.26
N PRO A 96 22.27 21.22 -11.51
CA PRO A 96 21.96 22.22 -10.48
C PRO A 96 21.15 21.61 -9.33
N PHE A 97 21.33 22.09 -8.10
CA PHE A 97 20.60 21.56 -6.94
C PHE A 97 19.09 21.85 -7.02
N ASP A 98 18.72 22.97 -7.64
CA ASP A 98 17.36 23.48 -7.83
C ASP A 98 16.67 22.96 -9.09
N VAL A 99 17.28 21.99 -9.78
CA VAL A 99 16.71 21.41 -11.00
C VAL A 99 15.30 20.86 -10.75
N ASN A 100 14.40 21.16 -11.67
CA ASN A 100 13.04 20.68 -11.62
C ASN A 100 12.75 19.64 -12.71
N ARG A 101 11.67 18.89 -12.52
CA ARG A 101 11.22 17.85 -13.45
C ARG A 101 10.98 18.39 -14.88
N ALA A 102 10.41 19.59 -15.01
CA ALA A 102 10.07 20.16 -16.30
C ALA A 102 11.32 20.50 -17.13
N GLU A 103 12.38 21.00 -16.49
CA GLU A 103 13.68 21.25 -17.12
C GLU A 103 14.32 19.96 -17.62
N VAL A 104 14.26 18.89 -16.83
CA VAL A 104 14.75 17.57 -17.26
C VAL A 104 13.97 17.09 -18.49
N ILE A 105 12.64 17.17 -18.48
CA ILE A 105 11.81 16.77 -19.63
C ILE A 105 12.12 17.66 -20.86
N ALA A 106 12.36 18.95 -20.66
CA ALA A 106 12.70 19.88 -21.74
C ALA A 106 14.08 19.55 -22.36
N LEU A 107 15.08 19.22 -21.53
CA LEU A 107 16.40 18.77 -21.97
C LEU A 107 16.30 17.49 -22.81
N ILE A 108 15.56 16.49 -22.31
CA ILE A 108 15.37 15.23 -23.03
C ILE A 108 14.54 15.44 -24.29
N GLY A 109 13.55 16.32 -24.26
CA GLY A 109 12.71 16.66 -25.41
C GLY A 109 11.56 15.67 -25.65
N LYS A 110 10.48 16.19 -26.24
CA LYS A 110 9.17 15.51 -26.35
C LYS A 110 9.19 14.22 -27.20
N ASN A 111 10.11 14.09 -28.16
CA ASN A 111 10.14 12.97 -29.10
C ASN A 111 10.96 11.77 -28.62
N SER A 112 11.45 11.79 -27.38
CA SER A 112 12.44 10.82 -26.91
C SER A 112 11.82 9.54 -26.34
N ARG A 113 10.51 9.32 -26.46
CA ARG A 113 9.79 8.14 -25.95
C ARG A 113 10.06 7.84 -24.46
N ILE A 114 10.08 8.90 -23.66
CA ILE A 114 10.03 8.83 -22.18
C ILE A 114 8.70 8.16 -21.78
N LEU A 115 8.66 7.44 -20.65
CA LEU A 115 7.39 6.90 -20.16
C LEU A 115 6.37 8.03 -19.89
N ASN A 116 5.09 7.67 -19.87
CA ASN A 116 4.02 8.59 -19.50
C ASN A 116 4.17 9.04 -18.04
N ASP A 117 3.68 10.24 -17.71
CA ASP A 117 3.64 10.82 -16.36
C ASP A 117 2.99 9.91 -15.33
N VAL A 118 2.09 9.00 -15.74
CA VAL A 118 1.51 7.95 -14.87
C VAL A 118 2.57 7.05 -14.23
N HIS A 119 3.69 6.82 -14.92
CA HIS A 119 4.81 6.01 -14.44
C HIS A 119 5.83 6.80 -13.64
N GLU A 120 5.71 8.13 -13.57
CA GLU A 120 6.68 9.00 -12.89
C GLU A 120 8.12 8.80 -13.40
N PRO A 121 8.38 9.01 -14.72
CA PRO A 121 9.64 8.62 -15.39
C PRO A 121 10.90 9.37 -14.94
N VAL A 122 10.78 10.47 -14.19
CA VAL A 122 11.90 11.34 -13.84
C VAL A 122 12.14 11.22 -12.35
N HIS A 123 13.28 10.66 -11.99
CA HIS A 123 13.71 10.45 -10.61
C HIS A 123 14.88 11.37 -10.30
N ILE A 124 14.61 12.47 -9.59
CA ILE A 124 15.67 13.36 -9.10
C ILE A 124 16.07 12.86 -7.72
N ILE A 125 17.27 12.30 -7.61
CA ILE A 125 17.73 11.63 -6.41
C ILE A 125 18.08 12.68 -5.34
N MET A 126 17.65 12.40 -4.12
CA MET A 126 17.96 13.20 -2.94
C MET A 126 18.49 12.28 -1.86
N GLU A 127 19.64 12.63 -1.28
CA GLU A 127 20.13 11.99 -0.06
C GLU A 127 19.19 12.33 1.10
N ARG A 128 18.49 11.33 1.64
CA ARG A 128 17.40 11.55 2.62
C ARG A 128 17.82 12.08 3.98
N THR A 129 19.12 12.01 4.32
CA THR A 129 19.68 12.49 5.59
C THR A 129 20.14 13.95 5.51
N SER A 130 20.75 14.35 4.38
CA SER A 130 21.29 15.69 4.17
C SER A 130 20.36 16.61 3.39
N SER A 131 19.37 16.03 2.67
CA SER A 131 18.53 16.64 1.64
C SER A 131 19.26 17.12 0.38
N LYS A 132 20.53 16.75 0.21
CA LYS A 132 21.31 17.13 -0.97
C LYS A 132 20.74 16.46 -2.22
N THR A 133 20.52 17.25 -3.27
CA THR A 133 20.16 16.72 -4.60
C THR A 133 21.41 16.13 -5.27
N GLU A 134 21.28 14.92 -5.81
CA GLU A 134 22.35 14.16 -6.44
C GLU A 134 22.20 14.09 -7.96
N ASP A 135 22.07 12.90 -8.54
CA ASP A 135 21.89 12.68 -9.98
C ASP A 135 20.40 12.60 -10.35
N VAL A 136 20.09 12.74 -11.65
CA VAL A 136 18.74 12.45 -12.18
C VAL A 136 18.79 11.19 -13.01
N PHE A 137 17.77 10.35 -12.86
CA PHE A 137 17.50 9.23 -13.73
C PHE A 137 16.20 9.44 -14.50
N VAL A 138 16.20 9.12 -15.79
CA VAL A 138 15.03 9.22 -16.66
C VAL A 138 14.73 7.86 -17.28
N GLU A 139 13.50 7.39 -17.14
CA GLU A 139 13.03 6.11 -17.68
C GLU A 139 12.38 6.26 -19.07
N PHE A 140 12.71 5.32 -19.95
CA PHE A 140 12.30 5.25 -21.35
C PHE A 140 11.56 3.94 -21.63
N MET A 141 10.71 3.92 -22.66
CA MET A 141 9.99 2.71 -23.06
C MET A 141 10.93 1.53 -23.37
N THR A 142 12.12 1.79 -23.92
CA THR A 142 13.14 0.78 -24.19
C THR A 142 14.55 1.33 -23.94
N SER A 143 15.52 0.44 -23.73
CA SER A 143 16.95 0.82 -23.65
C SER A 143 17.46 1.43 -24.95
N GLU A 144 16.92 1.00 -26.10
CA GLU A 144 17.26 1.56 -27.40
C GLU A 144 16.82 3.03 -27.53
N ASP A 145 15.63 3.37 -27.01
CA ASP A 145 15.15 4.76 -26.99
C ASP A 145 16.06 5.66 -26.13
N ALA A 146 16.55 5.15 -25.01
CA ALA A 146 17.53 5.86 -24.17
C ALA A 146 18.86 6.09 -24.93
N SER A 147 19.38 5.07 -25.63
CA SER A 147 20.58 5.16 -26.47
C SER A 147 20.42 6.17 -27.61
N LYS A 148 19.29 6.14 -28.33
CA LYS A 148 18.99 7.11 -29.38
C LYS A 148 18.92 8.54 -28.84
N CYS A 149 18.36 8.71 -27.64
CA CYS A 149 18.27 10.01 -27.00
C CYS A 149 19.66 10.58 -26.67
N ILE A 150 20.55 9.78 -26.05
CA ILE A 150 21.89 10.25 -25.70
C ILE A 150 22.73 10.54 -26.95
N GLU A 151 22.68 9.69 -27.98
CA GLU A 151 23.40 9.92 -29.24
C GLU A 151 22.98 11.24 -29.89
N ARG A 152 21.68 11.55 -29.89
CA ARG A 152 21.17 12.82 -30.41
C ARG A 152 21.69 14.01 -29.61
N LEU A 153 21.74 13.91 -28.29
CA LEU A 153 22.24 14.98 -27.42
C LEU A 153 23.76 15.18 -27.58
N ILE A 154 24.53 14.09 -27.75
CA ILE A 154 25.97 14.14 -28.06
C ILE A 154 26.20 14.80 -29.42
N LYS A 155 25.48 14.37 -30.47
CA LYS A 155 25.56 15.00 -31.80
C LYS A 155 25.21 16.49 -31.78
N ASN A 156 24.27 16.91 -30.92
CA ASN A 156 23.96 18.32 -30.73
C ASN A 156 25.09 19.06 -30.00
N SER A 157 25.73 18.42 -29.03
CA SER A 157 26.91 18.94 -28.32
C SER A 157 28.07 19.19 -29.27
N GLU A 158 28.34 18.25 -30.19
CA GLU A 158 29.37 18.40 -31.24
C GLU A 158 29.09 19.58 -32.18
N LYS A 159 27.80 19.91 -32.38
CA LYS A 159 27.35 21.10 -33.13
C LYS A 159 27.38 22.40 -32.30
N GLY A 160 28.05 22.40 -31.15
CA GLY A 160 28.18 23.56 -30.27
C GLY A 160 26.97 23.82 -29.37
N ARG A 161 26.04 22.85 -29.23
CA ARG A 161 24.87 22.96 -28.34
C ARG A 161 24.94 21.89 -27.24
N PRO A 162 25.84 22.05 -26.25
CA PRO A 162 25.99 21.07 -25.17
C PRO A 162 24.70 20.98 -24.33
N PRO A 163 24.37 19.80 -23.78
CA PRO A 163 23.21 19.63 -22.92
C PRO A 163 23.38 20.46 -21.65
N ARG A 164 22.38 21.28 -21.32
CA ARG A 164 22.41 22.20 -20.18
C ARG A 164 21.14 22.12 -19.36
N LEU A 165 21.29 22.23 -18.05
CA LEU A 165 20.21 22.48 -17.09
C LEU A 165 20.54 23.79 -16.37
N GLY A 166 19.68 24.80 -16.53
CA GLY A 166 20.01 26.18 -16.19
C GLY A 166 21.34 26.61 -16.81
N ASN A 167 22.28 27.03 -15.96
CA ASN A 167 23.60 27.49 -16.40
C ASN A 167 24.67 26.37 -16.42
N ARG A 168 24.35 25.15 -16.00
CA ARG A 168 25.33 24.03 -15.90
C ARG A 168 25.28 23.14 -17.12
N VAL A 169 26.45 22.80 -17.65
CA VAL A 169 26.60 21.72 -18.64
C VAL A 169 26.53 20.39 -17.89
N VAL A 170 25.60 19.55 -18.31
CA VAL A 170 25.35 18.27 -17.64
C VAL A 170 26.05 17.12 -18.35
N THR A 171 26.37 16.07 -17.60
CA THR A 171 26.97 14.85 -18.15
C THR A 171 25.88 13.80 -18.31
N LEU A 172 25.79 13.22 -19.52
CA LEU A 172 24.82 12.18 -19.85
C LEU A 172 25.52 10.83 -19.91
N LYS A 173 24.92 9.79 -19.32
CA LYS A 173 25.45 8.43 -19.35
C LYS A 173 24.31 7.41 -19.51
N ILE A 174 24.48 6.44 -20.40
CA ILE A 174 23.59 5.27 -20.46
C ILE A 174 23.66 4.55 -19.12
N SER A 175 22.51 4.28 -18.54
CA SER A 175 22.38 3.63 -17.24
C SER A 175 21.37 2.49 -17.35
N ASP A 176 21.11 1.81 -16.24
CA ASP A 176 20.17 0.70 -16.17
C ASP A 176 19.30 0.78 -14.92
N GLN A 177 18.35 -0.15 -14.82
CA GLN A 177 17.49 -0.25 -13.64
C GLN A 177 18.31 -0.56 -12.38
N THR A 178 19.43 -1.26 -12.51
CA THR A 178 20.31 -1.60 -11.38
C THR A 178 20.87 -0.35 -10.70
N GLU A 179 21.45 0.57 -11.49
CA GLU A 179 22.03 1.82 -10.98
C GLU A 179 20.94 2.74 -10.42
N LEU A 180 19.76 2.80 -11.06
CA LEU A 180 18.60 3.53 -10.55
C LEU A 180 18.15 3.00 -9.18
N MET A 181 17.97 1.69 -9.03
CA MET A 181 17.53 1.10 -7.77
C MET A 181 18.56 1.30 -6.66
N LYS A 182 19.86 1.20 -6.96
CA LYS A 182 20.93 1.52 -6.00
C LYS A 182 20.89 2.99 -5.56
N ALA A 183 20.60 3.91 -6.47
CA ALA A 183 20.49 5.33 -6.14
C ALA A 183 19.22 5.65 -5.32
N LEU A 184 18.11 4.95 -5.56
CA LEU A 184 16.86 5.13 -4.81
C LEU A 184 16.90 4.48 -3.42
N PHE A 185 17.58 3.35 -3.28
CA PHE A 185 17.65 2.56 -2.04
C PHE A 185 19.10 2.33 -1.59
N PRO A 186 19.86 3.41 -1.31
CA PRO A 186 21.30 3.32 -1.04
C PRO A 186 21.63 2.57 0.26
N HIS A 187 20.70 2.56 1.24
CA HIS A 187 20.88 1.90 2.53
C HIS A 187 20.24 0.51 2.61
N ALA A 188 19.76 -0.06 1.49
CA ALA A 188 19.23 -1.41 1.43
C ALA A 188 20.37 -2.46 1.55
N LYS A 189 20.82 -2.70 2.79
CA LYS A 189 21.86 -3.68 3.09
C LYS A 189 21.42 -5.09 2.72
N GLY A 190 22.37 -5.93 2.30
CA GLY A 190 22.10 -7.32 1.95
C GLY A 190 21.28 -7.50 0.67
N VAL A 191 21.22 -6.48 -0.20
CA VAL A 191 20.52 -6.53 -1.49
C VAL A 191 21.48 -6.32 -2.64
N ASP A 192 21.56 -7.28 -3.54
CA ASP A 192 22.16 -7.11 -4.87
C ASP A 192 21.05 -6.86 -5.89
N TRP A 193 21.05 -5.70 -6.53
CA TRP A 193 20.07 -5.36 -7.56
C TRP A 193 20.46 -6.01 -8.90
N LEU A 194 19.55 -6.78 -9.50
CA LEU A 194 19.63 -7.26 -10.88
C LEU A 194 18.51 -6.62 -11.69
N GLY A 195 18.83 -5.52 -12.37
CA GLY A 195 17.81 -4.63 -12.92
C GLY A 195 16.96 -4.04 -11.78
N SER A 196 15.63 -4.19 -11.86
CA SER A 196 14.72 -3.79 -10.79
C SER A 196 14.46 -4.89 -9.75
N VAL A 197 15.02 -6.10 -9.94
CA VAL A 197 14.77 -7.25 -9.08
C VAL A 197 15.82 -7.31 -7.95
N PRO A 198 15.40 -7.24 -6.67
CA PRO A 198 16.33 -7.38 -5.56
C PRO A 198 16.68 -8.85 -5.31
N GLN A 199 17.97 -9.18 -5.34
CA GLN A 199 18.50 -10.46 -4.86
C GLN A 199 18.91 -10.28 -3.40
N ILE A 200 18.18 -10.92 -2.49
CA ILE A 200 18.44 -10.80 -1.05
C ILE A 200 19.47 -11.85 -0.67
N LYS A 201 20.55 -11.41 -0.03
CA LYS A 201 21.57 -12.31 0.51
C LYS A 201 21.03 -12.96 1.78
N GLU A 202 20.95 -14.28 1.77
CA GLU A 202 20.46 -15.06 2.93
C GLU A 202 21.45 -14.98 4.11
N VAL A 203 22.76 -14.95 3.82
CA VAL A 203 23.85 -14.83 4.80
C VAL A 203 24.98 -14.04 4.14
N GLY A 204 25.60 -13.09 4.85
CA GLY A 204 26.81 -12.41 4.37
C GLY A 204 27.96 -13.41 4.17
N PRO A 205 28.85 -13.24 3.19
CA PRO A 205 29.99 -14.13 2.92
C PRO A 205 30.80 -14.56 4.16
N ASP A 206 30.82 -13.72 5.20
CA ASP A 206 31.59 -13.92 6.42
C ASP A 206 30.74 -14.24 7.66
N GLY A 207 29.41 -14.39 7.51
CA GLY A 207 28.48 -14.67 8.61
C GLY A 207 28.19 -13.49 9.54
N TRP A 208 28.66 -12.28 9.23
CA TRP A 208 28.43 -11.10 10.06
C TRP A 208 27.03 -10.49 9.87
N ASP A 209 26.37 -10.18 10.99
CA ASP A 209 24.99 -9.64 11.05
C ASP A 209 24.82 -8.22 10.43
N HIS A 210 25.92 -7.53 10.09
CA HIS A 210 25.86 -6.20 9.50
C HIS A 210 25.56 -6.19 7.99
N GLU A 211 25.71 -7.33 7.32
CA GLU A 211 25.37 -7.51 5.89
C GLU A 211 23.97 -8.09 5.67
N ARG A 212 23.30 -8.48 6.76
CA ARG A 212 21.95 -9.06 6.72
C ARG A 212 20.94 -8.03 6.23
N PHE A 213 20.00 -8.51 5.40
CA PHE A 213 18.86 -7.71 4.97
C PHE A 213 17.98 -7.28 6.15
N ARG A 214 17.74 -5.97 6.26
CA ARG A 214 16.90 -5.35 7.31
C ARG A 214 15.68 -4.63 6.76
N GLY A 215 15.47 -4.69 5.45
CA GLY A 215 14.49 -3.90 4.72
C GLY A 215 15.13 -3.14 3.57
N PHE A 216 14.29 -2.71 2.63
CA PHE A 216 14.72 -1.88 1.50
C PHE A 216 14.97 -0.42 1.90
N MET A 217 14.51 -0.02 3.08
CA MET A 217 14.59 1.33 3.59
C MET A 217 14.54 1.33 5.10
N THR A 218 15.21 2.31 5.70
CA THR A 218 15.29 2.46 7.15
C THR A 218 14.23 3.42 7.69
N MET A 219 13.89 3.27 8.97
CA MET A 219 12.99 4.21 9.66
C MET A 219 13.55 5.63 9.67
N ASP A 220 14.86 5.77 9.90
CA ASP A 220 15.54 7.06 9.97
C ASP A 220 15.48 7.81 8.63
N GLU A 221 15.62 7.10 7.50
CA GLU A 221 15.46 7.69 6.17
C GLU A 221 14.07 8.28 5.94
N MET A 222 13.02 7.59 6.41
CA MET A 222 11.64 8.09 6.31
C MET A 222 11.37 9.25 7.25
N ALA A 223 11.84 9.16 8.51
CA ALA A 223 11.70 10.24 9.48
C ALA A 223 12.42 11.52 9.03
N MET A 224 13.63 11.40 8.50
CA MET A 224 14.39 12.54 7.97
C MET A 224 13.74 13.15 6.74
N LEU A 225 13.17 12.33 5.85
CA LEU A 225 12.42 12.81 4.69
C LEU A 225 11.23 13.68 5.10
N VAL A 226 10.45 13.24 6.09
CA VAL A 226 9.33 14.01 6.67
C VAL A 226 9.85 15.31 7.29
N LYS A 227 10.92 15.24 8.09
CA LYS A 227 11.51 16.40 8.76
C LYS A 227 12.01 17.47 7.78
N HIS A 228 12.56 17.07 6.64
CA HIS A 228 12.99 17.98 5.58
C HIS A 228 11.82 18.75 4.97
N ALA A 229 10.65 18.13 4.87
CA ALA A 229 9.43 18.81 4.45
C ALA A 229 8.83 19.68 5.56
N GLU A 230 8.82 19.20 6.81
CA GLU A 230 8.24 19.89 7.95
C GLU A 230 8.99 21.19 8.29
N VAL A 231 10.32 21.13 8.37
CA VAL A 231 11.17 22.28 8.73
C VAL A 231 12.28 22.52 7.69
N PRO A 232 11.94 23.02 6.48
CA PRO A 232 12.92 23.19 5.40
C PRO A 232 14.08 24.13 5.76
N THR A 233 13.84 25.11 6.65
CA THR A 233 14.85 26.08 7.11
C THR A 233 16.00 25.44 7.90
N ARG A 234 15.79 24.26 8.49
CA ARG A 234 16.82 23.50 9.19
C ARG A 234 17.59 22.55 8.26
N ALA A 235 17.19 22.45 7.01
CA ALA A 235 17.80 21.58 6.01
C ALA A 235 18.59 22.43 5.00
N PRO A 236 19.93 22.28 4.93
CA PRO A 236 20.79 23.15 4.13
C PRO A 236 20.40 23.24 2.65
N PHE A 237 19.82 22.16 2.09
CA PHE A 237 19.46 22.08 0.68
C PHE A 237 17.95 22.13 0.42
N SER A 238 17.09 21.80 1.40
CA SER A 238 15.64 21.76 1.19
C SER A 238 14.98 23.14 1.17
N HIS A 239 15.56 24.15 1.84
CA HIS A 239 14.95 25.49 1.90
C HIS A 239 14.76 26.14 0.52
N ASN A 240 15.69 25.92 -0.42
CA ASN A 240 15.61 26.43 -1.79
C ASN A 240 14.75 25.55 -2.71
N VAL A 241 14.53 24.28 -2.34
CA VAL A 241 13.88 23.27 -3.18
C VAL A 241 12.84 22.48 -2.36
N PRO A 242 11.81 23.15 -1.84
CA PRO A 242 10.88 22.56 -0.87
C PRO A 242 10.02 21.43 -1.46
N GLN A 243 9.94 21.30 -2.79
CA GLN A 243 9.24 20.21 -3.48
C GLN A 243 9.98 18.85 -3.41
N ARG A 244 11.30 18.86 -3.19
CA ARG A 244 12.16 17.67 -3.35
C ARG A 244 11.78 16.51 -2.42
N PRO A 245 11.45 16.72 -1.13
CA PRO A 245 11.02 15.62 -0.27
C PRO A 245 9.80 14.86 -0.82
N PHE A 246 8.84 15.57 -1.40
CA PHE A 246 7.63 14.97 -1.98
C PHE A 246 7.96 14.18 -3.26
N GLU A 247 8.81 14.71 -4.14
CA GLU A 247 9.27 14.01 -5.35
C GLU A 247 10.09 12.75 -5.02
N CYS A 248 10.93 12.84 -3.98
CA CYS A 248 11.68 11.72 -3.46
C CYS A 248 10.74 10.62 -2.94
N LEU A 249 9.71 10.98 -2.17
CA LEU A 249 8.70 10.01 -1.71
C LEU A 249 7.97 9.35 -2.88
N ILE A 250 7.52 10.13 -3.88
CA ILE A 250 6.83 9.60 -5.07
C ILE A 250 7.70 8.52 -5.75
N SER A 251 8.98 8.83 -6.01
CA SER A 251 9.90 7.87 -6.63
C SER A 251 10.11 6.64 -5.74
N THR A 252 10.22 6.85 -4.43
CA THR A 252 10.40 5.77 -3.43
C THR A 252 9.23 4.79 -3.45
N ILE A 253 7.98 5.27 -3.31
CA ILE A 253 6.80 4.39 -3.24
C ILE A 253 6.50 3.72 -4.57
N LYS A 254 6.81 4.38 -5.70
CA LYS A 254 6.62 3.83 -7.05
C LYS A 254 7.62 2.75 -7.41
N LYS A 255 8.85 2.84 -6.91
CA LYS A 255 9.95 1.93 -7.25
C LYS A 255 10.22 0.87 -6.19
N LEU A 256 9.67 0.99 -4.98
CA LEU A 256 9.80 -0.04 -3.96
C LEU A 256 9.32 -1.40 -4.52
N PRO A 257 10.07 -2.50 -4.34
CA PRO A 257 9.71 -3.81 -4.88
C PRO A 257 8.57 -4.47 -4.08
N TRP A 258 7.37 -3.89 -4.13
CA TRP A 258 6.19 -4.39 -3.39
C TRP A 258 5.84 -5.84 -3.71
N TYR A 259 6.19 -6.34 -4.90
CA TYR A 259 5.99 -7.75 -5.28
C TYR A 259 6.85 -8.73 -4.48
N ARG A 260 7.82 -8.25 -3.69
CA ARG A 260 8.57 -9.02 -2.69
C ARG A 260 7.92 -8.91 -1.31
N SER A 261 6.61 -9.18 -1.25
CA SER A 261 5.79 -9.12 -0.03
C SER A 261 6.32 -9.98 1.12
N GLU A 262 7.05 -11.04 0.82
CA GLU A 262 7.72 -11.95 1.74
C GLU A 262 8.92 -11.30 2.44
N ASN A 263 9.43 -10.19 1.92
CA ASN A 263 10.58 -9.46 2.46
C ASN A 263 10.22 -8.08 2.99
N ILE A 264 8.93 -7.75 3.05
CA ILE A 264 8.44 -6.49 3.59
C ILE A 264 7.59 -6.83 4.81
N THR A 265 7.93 -6.25 5.96
CA THR A 265 7.15 -6.45 7.19
C THR A 265 6.00 -5.44 7.32
N VAL A 266 5.04 -5.74 8.19
CA VAL A 266 3.93 -4.82 8.52
C VAL A 266 4.47 -3.47 9.02
N ALA A 267 5.48 -3.50 9.90
CA ALA A 267 6.11 -2.29 10.42
C ALA A 267 6.81 -1.46 9.33
N GLN A 268 7.56 -2.11 8.43
CA GLN A 268 8.22 -1.42 7.32
C GLN A 268 7.19 -0.77 6.38
N ARG A 269 6.12 -1.50 6.01
CA ARG A 269 5.02 -0.93 5.23
C ARG A 269 4.37 0.25 5.93
N TYR A 270 4.14 0.14 7.25
CA TYR A 270 3.54 1.22 8.04
C TYR A 270 4.42 2.47 8.06
N GLN A 271 5.74 2.35 8.20
CA GLN A 271 6.66 3.50 8.18
C GLN A 271 6.56 4.30 6.87
N ILE A 272 6.46 3.59 5.74
CA ILE A 272 6.29 4.22 4.42
C ILE A 272 4.94 4.91 4.31
N TYR A 273 3.89 4.25 4.81
CA TYR A 273 2.54 4.82 4.86
C TYR A 273 2.47 6.08 5.74
N ASP A 274 2.98 6.02 6.97
CA ASP A 274 2.97 7.13 7.93
C ASP A 274 3.72 8.35 7.37
N ALA A 275 4.90 8.14 6.76
CA ALA A 275 5.61 9.20 6.05
C ALA A 275 4.79 9.76 4.87
N THR A 276 4.08 8.90 4.13
CA THR A 276 3.23 9.31 3.02
C THR A 276 2.03 10.14 3.48
N GLU A 277 1.32 9.70 4.50
CA GLU A 277 0.19 10.40 5.10
C GLU A 277 0.62 11.78 5.60
N LYS A 278 1.71 11.86 6.37
CA LYS A 278 2.27 13.14 6.85
C LYS A 278 2.65 14.07 5.71
N LEU A 279 3.32 13.57 4.67
CA LEU A 279 3.72 14.39 3.52
C LEU A 279 2.51 14.84 2.69
N VAL A 280 1.47 14.01 2.52
CA VAL A 280 0.22 14.41 1.84
C VAL A 280 -0.47 15.52 2.64
N THR A 281 -0.63 15.37 3.95
CA THR A 281 -1.23 16.37 4.83
C THR A 281 -0.46 17.69 4.78
N MET A 282 0.86 17.66 4.99
CA MET A 282 1.68 18.86 4.96
C MET A 282 1.65 19.57 3.60
N LEU A 283 1.65 18.83 2.49
CA LEU A 283 1.58 19.44 1.16
C LEU A 283 0.23 20.13 0.94
N LYS A 284 -0.87 19.49 1.36
CA LYS A 284 -2.21 20.08 1.29
C LYS A 284 -2.30 21.36 2.13
N GLU A 285 -1.89 21.30 3.39
CA GLU A 285 -1.87 22.46 4.29
C GLU A 285 -1.04 23.60 3.71
N LYS A 286 0.16 23.31 3.18
CA LYS A 286 1.01 24.33 2.54
C LYS A 286 0.36 24.94 1.33
N ILE A 287 -0.30 24.17 0.47
CA ILE A 287 -1.02 24.69 -0.70
C ILE A 287 -2.21 25.55 -0.27
N ASP A 288 -2.94 25.12 0.75
CA ASP A 288 -4.10 25.86 1.27
C ASP A 288 -3.70 27.18 1.94
N LEU A 289 -2.58 27.20 2.68
CA LEU A 289 -2.01 28.40 3.29
C LEU A 289 -1.35 29.32 2.25
N ALA A 290 -0.66 28.74 1.25
CA ALA A 290 0.04 29.45 0.18
C ALA A 290 -0.87 30.12 -0.85
N LYS A 291 -2.20 30.11 -0.66
CA LYS A 291 -3.14 30.91 -1.45
C LYS A 291 -2.82 32.42 -1.44
N GLN A 292 -1.87 32.88 -0.61
CA GLN A 292 -1.37 34.26 -0.57
C GLN A 292 0.10 34.43 -1.05
N GLU A 293 0.95 33.39 -1.01
CA GLU A 293 2.34 33.44 -1.51
C GLU A 293 2.66 32.18 -2.33
N VAL A 294 2.68 32.32 -3.65
CA VAL A 294 2.89 31.20 -4.58
C VAL A 294 4.33 30.72 -4.51
N HIS A 295 4.61 29.70 -3.68
CA HIS A 295 5.76 28.84 -3.92
C HIS A 295 5.51 28.06 -5.22
N ALA A 296 6.05 28.55 -6.35
CA ALA A 296 5.80 28.01 -7.70
C ALA A 296 5.92 26.48 -7.81
N ASN A 297 6.75 25.86 -6.98
CA ASN A 297 7.03 24.43 -6.98
C ASN A 297 6.19 23.60 -5.99
N LEU A 298 5.56 24.22 -4.99
CA LEU A 298 4.60 23.56 -4.09
C LEU A 298 3.19 23.84 -4.61
N ASN A 299 2.74 23.02 -5.55
CA ASN A 299 1.53 23.29 -6.30
C ASN A 299 0.60 22.07 -6.38
N GLU A 300 -0.62 22.33 -6.86
CA GLU A 300 -1.67 21.32 -7.02
C GLU A 300 -1.24 20.15 -7.92
N GLN A 301 -0.34 20.38 -8.87
CA GLN A 301 0.18 19.32 -9.74
C GLN A 301 1.07 18.33 -8.96
N LEU A 302 1.96 18.83 -8.09
CA LEU A 302 2.76 17.99 -7.21
C LEU A 302 1.86 17.21 -6.23
N PHE A 303 0.83 17.86 -5.70
CA PHE A 303 -0.14 17.24 -4.80
C PHE A 303 -0.87 16.07 -5.46
N LYS A 304 -1.45 16.31 -6.65
CA LYS A 304 -2.11 15.26 -7.43
C LYS A 304 -1.20 14.09 -7.77
N ARG A 305 0.07 14.35 -8.08
CA ARG A 305 1.07 13.30 -8.33
C ARG A 305 1.33 12.46 -7.07
N LEU A 306 1.52 13.11 -5.92
CA LEU A 306 1.75 12.43 -4.65
C LEU A 306 0.55 11.57 -4.25
N VAL A 307 -0.66 12.14 -4.26
CA VAL A 307 -1.91 11.42 -3.96
C VAL A 307 -2.09 10.25 -4.92
N LYS A 308 -1.91 10.47 -6.23
CA LYS A 308 -2.01 9.40 -7.22
C LYS A 308 -1.03 8.27 -6.94
N ALA A 309 0.24 8.58 -6.65
CA ALA A 309 1.26 7.60 -6.35
C ALA A 309 0.92 6.78 -5.09
N ALA A 310 0.34 7.42 -4.06
CA ALA A 310 -0.15 6.75 -2.86
C ALA A 310 -1.38 5.86 -3.13
N MET A 311 -2.37 6.35 -3.88
CA MET A 311 -3.60 5.61 -4.18
C MET A 311 -3.35 4.35 -5.03
N ILE A 312 -2.38 4.41 -5.96
CA ILE A 312 -1.99 3.25 -6.78
C ILE A 312 -0.95 2.35 -6.11
N CYS A 313 -0.47 2.71 -4.91
CA CYS A 313 0.57 1.96 -4.21
C CYS A 313 0.10 0.53 -3.90
N PRO A 314 0.74 -0.53 -4.42
CA PRO A 314 0.33 -1.91 -4.16
C PRO A 314 0.52 -2.33 -2.70
N GLY A 315 1.43 -1.68 -1.98
CA GLY A 315 1.72 -1.97 -0.58
C GLY A 315 0.69 -1.45 0.42
N PHE A 316 -0.13 -0.46 0.04
CA PHE A 316 -1.09 0.15 0.95
C PHE A 316 -2.42 -0.60 0.96
N SER A 317 -2.95 -0.83 2.16
CA SER A 317 -4.26 -1.46 2.35
C SER A 317 -5.41 -0.58 1.86
N ALA A 318 -6.60 -1.15 1.72
CA ALA A 318 -7.80 -0.38 1.37
C ALA A 318 -8.05 0.76 2.38
N LEU A 319 -7.99 0.48 3.68
CA LEU A 319 -8.13 1.49 4.73
C LEU A 319 -7.06 2.59 4.65
N GLN A 320 -5.80 2.23 4.39
CA GLN A 320 -4.74 3.23 4.25
C GLN A 320 -4.97 4.16 3.07
N LYS A 321 -5.44 3.62 1.94
CA LYS A 321 -5.79 4.42 0.78
C LYS A 321 -7.03 5.29 1.04
N ASP A 322 -7.99 4.79 1.81
CA ASP A 322 -9.15 5.57 2.24
C ASP A 322 -8.74 6.80 3.08
N ASN A 323 -7.83 6.64 4.04
CA ASN A 323 -7.29 7.76 4.82
C ASN A 323 -6.62 8.81 3.91
N ILE A 324 -5.79 8.38 2.96
CA ILE A 324 -5.16 9.28 1.98
C ILE A 324 -6.22 9.98 1.11
N ALA A 325 -7.24 9.26 0.66
CA ALA A 325 -8.34 9.82 -0.12
C ALA A 325 -9.14 10.87 0.68
N HIS A 326 -9.39 10.60 1.97
CA HIS A 326 -10.04 11.53 2.89
C HIS A 326 -9.22 12.81 3.06
N ILE A 327 -7.91 12.68 3.37
CA ILE A 327 -7.01 13.83 3.48
C ILE A 327 -6.98 14.60 2.16
N ALA A 328 -6.92 13.91 1.02
CA ALA A 328 -6.92 14.55 -0.29
C ALA A 328 -8.25 15.18 -0.69
N GLY A 329 -9.36 14.83 -0.03
CA GLY A 329 -10.70 15.29 -0.39
C GLY A 329 -11.21 14.66 -1.69
N LEU A 330 -10.80 13.43 -2.00
CA LEU A 330 -11.27 12.70 -3.18
C LEU A 330 -12.74 12.29 -3.00
N THR A 331 -13.51 12.44 -4.07
CA THR A 331 -14.90 11.98 -4.13
C THR A 331 -14.97 10.47 -4.38
N GLN A 332 -16.11 9.85 -4.06
CA GLN A 332 -16.31 8.41 -4.29
C GLN A 332 -16.06 7.98 -5.76
N PRO A 333 -16.51 8.73 -6.79
CA PRO A 333 -16.17 8.42 -8.18
C PRO A 333 -14.67 8.47 -8.47
N GLU A 334 -13.94 9.41 -7.89
CA GLU A 334 -12.48 9.49 -8.03
C GLU A 334 -11.79 8.31 -7.35
N CYS A 335 -12.22 7.94 -6.14
CA CYS A 335 -11.74 6.74 -5.44
C CYS A 335 -11.97 5.46 -6.26
N ALA A 336 -13.12 5.34 -6.94
CA ALA A 336 -13.43 4.21 -7.80
C ALA A 336 -12.45 4.08 -8.97
N THR A 337 -11.90 5.19 -9.50
CA THR A 337 -10.84 5.14 -10.55
C THR A 337 -9.54 4.48 -10.07
N PHE A 338 -9.34 4.43 -8.75
CA PHE A 338 -8.23 3.73 -8.09
C PHE A 338 -8.60 2.32 -7.59
N ASN A 339 -9.73 1.77 -8.05
CA ASN A 339 -10.23 0.46 -7.65
C ASN A 339 -10.45 0.35 -6.12
N GLN A 340 -10.81 1.46 -5.47
CA GLN A 340 -11.22 1.45 -4.06
C GLN A 340 -12.61 0.84 -3.91
N PRO A 341 -12.84 -0.03 -2.90
CA PRO A 341 -14.18 -0.49 -2.55
C PRO A 341 -15.02 0.68 -1.99
N PHE A 342 -16.35 0.56 -2.04
CA PHE A 342 -17.25 1.63 -1.59
C PHE A 342 -17.06 2.03 -0.12
N PHE A 343 -16.85 1.05 0.75
CA PHE A 343 -16.68 1.25 2.19
C PHE A 343 -15.24 0.91 2.60
N ALA A 344 -14.24 1.50 1.92
CA ALA A 344 -12.83 1.17 2.17
C ALA A 344 -12.38 1.42 3.62
N TYR A 345 -12.97 2.41 4.30
CA TYR A 345 -12.77 2.63 5.74
C TYR A 345 -13.20 1.45 6.63
N GLU A 346 -14.11 0.59 6.17
CA GLU A 346 -14.58 -0.60 6.88
C GLU A 346 -13.68 -1.84 6.68
N TRP A 347 -12.62 -1.73 5.86
CA TRP A 347 -11.67 -2.82 5.61
C TRP A 347 -10.58 -2.92 6.68
N ARG A 348 -10.82 -2.37 7.88
CA ARG A 348 -9.82 -2.24 8.95
C ARG A 348 -9.13 -3.54 9.36
N HIS A 349 -9.81 -4.67 9.22
CA HIS A 349 -9.32 -6.00 9.60
C HIS A 349 -8.55 -6.73 8.50
N LEU A 350 -8.47 -6.14 7.31
CA LEU A 350 -7.76 -6.69 6.15
C LEU A 350 -6.66 -5.72 5.73
N HIS A 351 -5.42 -6.16 5.89
CA HIS A 351 -4.22 -5.37 5.70
C HIS A 351 -3.59 -5.57 4.33
N THR A 352 -3.78 -6.74 3.72
CA THR A 352 -3.09 -7.11 2.47
C THR A 352 -4.03 -7.52 1.35
N ILE A 353 -5.26 -7.95 1.66
CA ILE A 353 -6.28 -8.24 0.68
C ILE A 353 -6.89 -6.96 0.10
N CYS A 354 -7.14 -6.98 -1.21
CA CYS A 354 -7.89 -5.94 -1.92
C CYS A 354 -8.80 -6.53 -3.01
N PRO A 355 -9.76 -5.75 -3.53
CA PRO A 355 -10.57 -6.17 -4.68
C PRO A 355 -9.72 -6.35 -5.94
N ARG A 356 -10.00 -7.38 -6.72
CA ARG A 356 -9.35 -7.63 -8.00
C ARG A 356 -9.64 -6.49 -9.00
N PRO A 357 -8.61 -5.85 -9.57
CA PRO A 357 -8.80 -4.73 -10.50
C PRO A 357 -9.55 -5.11 -11.78
N ASN A 358 -10.42 -4.21 -12.24
CA ASN A 358 -11.03 -4.20 -13.58
C ASN A 358 -11.78 -5.49 -14.00
N LYS A 359 -12.12 -6.38 -13.07
CA LYS A 359 -12.77 -7.67 -13.37
C LYS A 359 -13.97 -8.01 -12.49
N MET A 360 -14.17 -7.31 -11.38
CA MET A 360 -15.18 -7.69 -10.39
C MET A 360 -16.30 -6.66 -10.29
N PRO A 361 -17.55 -7.04 -10.62
CA PRO A 361 -18.73 -6.26 -10.30
C PRO A 361 -18.84 -6.00 -8.78
N MET A 362 -19.28 -4.81 -8.41
CA MET A 362 -19.36 -4.43 -6.99
C MET A 362 -20.40 -5.25 -6.22
N ASP A 363 -21.50 -5.65 -6.86
CA ASP A 363 -22.52 -6.51 -6.25
C ASP A 363 -21.98 -7.92 -5.93
N LEU A 364 -21.06 -8.44 -6.74
CA LEU A 364 -20.37 -9.70 -6.45
C LEU A 364 -19.49 -9.56 -5.21
N LEU A 365 -18.69 -8.50 -5.12
CA LEU A 365 -17.87 -8.21 -3.94
C LEU A 365 -18.75 -8.05 -2.69
N ASP A 366 -19.84 -7.31 -2.78
CA ASP A 366 -20.81 -7.10 -1.69
C ASP A 366 -21.40 -8.45 -1.22
N TRP A 367 -21.70 -9.37 -2.15
CA TRP A 367 -22.16 -10.72 -1.81
C TRP A 367 -21.11 -11.52 -1.02
N TYR A 368 -19.84 -11.52 -1.45
CA TYR A 368 -18.77 -12.22 -0.73
C TYR A 368 -18.58 -11.65 0.69
N ILE A 369 -18.64 -10.32 0.85
CA ILE A 369 -18.53 -9.67 2.16
C ILE A 369 -19.70 -10.06 3.05
N ALA A 370 -20.94 -10.01 2.53
CA ALA A 370 -22.11 -10.44 3.27
C ALA A 370 -22.04 -11.92 3.69
N PHE A 371 -21.56 -12.79 2.79
CA PHE A 371 -21.38 -14.21 3.07
C PHE A 371 -20.33 -14.46 4.16
N ILE A 372 -19.17 -13.77 4.10
CA ILE A 372 -18.13 -13.81 5.15
C ILE A 372 -18.67 -13.33 6.50
N ARG A 373 -19.40 -12.21 6.50
CA ARG A 373 -19.99 -11.63 7.70
C ARG A 373 -21.00 -12.58 8.35
N GLN A 374 -21.88 -13.19 7.56
CA GLN A 374 -22.83 -14.18 8.06
C GLN A 374 -22.09 -15.37 8.68
N GLN A 375 -21.13 -15.93 7.95
CA GLN A 375 -20.37 -17.10 8.39
C GLN A 375 -19.61 -16.88 9.69
N SER A 376 -18.90 -15.76 9.78
CA SER A 376 -18.14 -15.43 10.98
C SER A 376 -19.05 -15.17 12.18
N SER A 377 -20.25 -14.62 11.96
CA SER A 377 -21.24 -14.41 13.02
C SER A 377 -21.82 -15.72 13.55
N GLU A 378 -22.19 -16.64 12.65
CA GLU A 378 -22.64 -17.99 13.02
C GLU A 378 -21.54 -18.73 13.82
N GLN A 379 -20.28 -18.59 13.41
CA GLN A 379 -19.17 -19.19 14.12
C GLN A 379 -19.02 -18.67 15.56
N ILE A 380 -19.25 -17.38 15.81
CA ILE A 380 -19.18 -16.85 17.18
C ILE A 380 -20.38 -17.35 17.99
N ALA A 381 -21.57 -17.44 17.39
CA ALA A 381 -22.77 -17.95 18.07
C ALA A 381 -22.62 -19.41 18.54
N ASP A 382 -21.80 -20.22 17.86
CA ASP A 382 -21.49 -21.61 18.24
C ASP A 382 -20.48 -21.74 19.42
N ARG A 383 -19.86 -20.64 19.87
CA ARG A 383 -18.84 -20.68 20.96
C ARG A 383 -19.46 -20.62 22.36
N PRO A 384 -18.72 -21.00 23.42
CA PRO A 384 -19.19 -20.82 24.80
C PRO A 384 -19.51 -19.35 25.15
N GLU A 385 -20.53 -19.12 25.98
CA GLU A 385 -21.03 -17.77 26.32
C GLU A 385 -19.93 -16.81 26.83
N LYS A 386 -18.97 -17.34 27.59
CA LYS A 386 -17.84 -16.55 28.10
C LYS A 386 -16.97 -16.00 26.97
N GLU A 387 -16.62 -16.84 25.99
CA GLU A 387 -15.83 -16.40 24.84
C GLU A 387 -16.62 -15.43 23.96
N GLN A 388 -17.92 -15.68 23.79
CA GLN A 388 -18.80 -14.76 23.05
C GLN A 388 -18.80 -13.36 23.69
N ALA A 389 -18.95 -13.29 25.02
CA ALA A 389 -18.96 -12.02 25.74
C ALA A 389 -17.65 -11.23 25.56
N GLU A 390 -16.50 -11.91 25.60
CA GLU A 390 -15.19 -11.29 25.36
C GLU A 390 -15.06 -10.77 23.91
N ILE A 391 -15.51 -11.55 22.93
CA ILE A 391 -15.49 -11.18 21.52
C ILE A 391 -16.42 -10.00 21.25
N TYR A 392 -17.64 -10.01 21.76
CA TYR A 392 -18.59 -8.91 21.61
C TYR A 392 -18.10 -7.63 22.28
N LEU A 393 -17.40 -7.74 23.41
CA LEU A 393 -16.79 -6.57 24.05
C LEU A 393 -15.72 -5.94 23.15
N LYS A 394 -14.85 -6.75 22.54
CA LYS A 394 -13.86 -6.26 21.57
C LYS A 394 -14.53 -5.68 20.30
N ALA A 395 -15.60 -6.33 19.83
CA ALA A 395 -16.32 -5.91 18.63
C ALA A 395 -16.92 -4.50 18.72
N ARG A 396 -17.27 -4.03 19.94
CA ARG A 396 -17.77 -2.66 20.17
C ARG A 396 -16.79 -1.56 19.76
N HIS A 397 -15.50 -1.88 19.68
CA HIS A 397 -14.45 -0.92 19.36
C HIS A 397 -13.98 -1.02 17.90
N THR A 398 -14.69 -1.79 17.07
CA THR A 398 -14.34 -1.99 15.67
C THR A 398 -15.57 -2.16 14.78
N THR A 399 -15.36 -2.45 13.51
CA THR A 399 -16.40 -2.63 12.51
C THR A 399 -16.88 -4.07 12.40
N ASP A 400 -18.18 -4.23 12.11
CA ASP A 400 -18.88 -5.48 11.83
C ASP A 400 -19.04 -5.75 10.32
N TYR A 401 -18.40 -4.95 9.46
CA TYR A 401 -18.58 -5.03 8.01
C TYR A 401 -18.21 -6.40 7.43
N PHE A 402 -17.11 -7.00 7.92
CA PHE A 402 -16.72 -8.39 7.64
C PHE A 402 -17.16 -9.37 8.76
N GLY A 403 -18.05 -8.93 9.65
CA GLY A 403 -18.44 -9.65 10.87
C GLY A 403 -17.26 -9.86 11.80
N TYR A 404 -17.07 -11.11 12.24
CA TYR A 404 -16.03 -11.51 13.18
C TYR A 404 -14.85 -12.19 12.48
N LEU A 405 -14.63 -11.92 11.19
CA LEU A 405 -13.51 -12.50 10.43
C LEU A 405 -12.16 -12.30 11.13
N TRP A 406 -11.96 -11.15 11.78
CA TRP A 406 -10.74 -10.84 12.54
C TRP A 406 -10.44 -11.86 13.65
N VAL A 407 -11.46 -12.49 14.24
CA VAL A 407 -11.30 -13.57 15.23
C VAL A 407 -10.73 -14.83 14.57
N GLU A 408 -11.16 -15.16 13.35
CA GLU A 408 -10.69 -16.33 12.59
C GLU A 408 -9.30 -16.09 11.98
N ILE A 409 -8.96 -14.84 11.62
CA ILE A 409 -7.61 -14.47 11.20
C ILE A 409 -6.64 -14.62 12.39
N ASN A 410 -7.09 -14.23 13.59
CA ASN A 410 -6.34 -14.35 14.86
C ASN A 410 -4.91 -13.80 14.73
N LEU A 411 -4.82 -12.52 14.37
CA LEU A 411 -3.52 -11.86 14.27
C LEU A 411 -2.87 -11.72 15.64
N PRO A 412 -1.55 -11.90 15.75
CA PRO A 412 -0.84 -11.57 16.97
C PRO A 412 -0.90 -10.05 17.21
N GLU A 413 -0.64 -9.62 18.44
CA GLU A 413 -0.58 -8.21 18.81
C GLU A 413 0.88 -7.75 19.00
N GLY A 414 1.12 -6.44 18.85
CA GLY A 414 2.42 -5.82 19.14
C GLY A 414 3.57 -6.27 18.21
N PRO A 415 4.79 -6.46 18.74
CA PRO A 415 5.98 -6.73 17.93
C PRO A 415 5.89 -7.96 17.03
N ALA A 416 5.07 -8.95 17.41
CA ALA A 416 4.87 -10.16 16.61
C ALA A 416 4.09 -9.87 15.32
N LEU A 417 3.16 -8.91 15.33
CA LEU A 417 2.49 -8.43 14.11
C LEU A 417 3.44 -7.60 13.27
N ASP A 418 4.16 -6.69 13.91
CA ASP A 418 5.07 -5.75 13.26
C ASP A 418 6.15 -6.44 12.41
N GLN A 419 6.63 -7.60 12.87
CA GLN A 419 7.65 -8.40 12.18
C GLN A 419 7.09 -9.41 11.18
N MET A 420 5.77 -9.58 11.10
CA MET A 420 5.16 -10.47 10.13
C MET A 420 5.37 -9.90 8.72
N SER A 421 5.73 -10.77 7.77
CA SER A 421 5.81 -10.36 6.37
C SER A 421 4.41 -10.07 5.81
N LEU A 422 4.30 -9.19 4.82
CA LEU A 422 3.02 -8.95 4.14
C LEU A 422 2.51 -10.23 3.48
N LYS A 423 3.41 -11.12 3.03
CA LYS A 423 3.02 -12.41 2.45
C LYS A 423 2.37 -13.33 3.49
N ASP A 424 2.96 -13.46 4.67
CA ASP A 424 2.42 -14.30 5.74
C ASP A 424 1.07 -13.75 6.23
N LEU A 425 0.95 -12.42 6.31
CA LEU A 425 -0.29 -11.76 6.66
C LEU A 425 -1.39 -12.05 5.63
N TYR A 426 -1.07 -11.96 4.34
CA TYR A 426 -1.98 -12.35 3.25
C TYR A 426 -2.42 -13.81 3.36
N LEU A 427 -1.49 -14.74 3.61
CA LEU A 427 -1.80 -16.16 3.76
C LEU A 427 -2.74 -16.42 4.94
N ARG A 428 -2.60 -15.67 6.04
CA ARG A 428 -3.53 -15.75 7.19
C ARG A 428 -4.91 -15.21 6.85
N GLU A 429 -4.99 -14.04 6.20
CA GLU A 429 -6.24 -13.40 5.79
C GLU A 429 -7.03 -14.29 4.83
N VAL A 430 -6.40 -14.73 3.74
CA VAL A 430 -7.04 -15.58 2.73
C VAL A 430 -7.34 -16.96 3.29
N GLY A 431 -6.47 -17.50 4.15
CA GLY A 431 -6.69 -18.76 4.84
C GLY A 431 -7.92 -18.74 5.74
N ALA A 432 -8.15 -17.64 6.46
CA ALA A 432 -9.35 -17.46 7.29
C ALA A 432 -10.63 -17.47 6.43
N ILE A 433 -10.62 -16.76 5.30
CA ILE A 433 -11.74 -16.75 4.34
C ILE A 433 -12.01 -18.16 3.79
N HIS A 434 -10.96 -18.87 3.35
CA HIS A 434 -11.08 -20.23 2.82
C HIS A 434 -11.61 -21.23 3.85
N ARG A 435 -11.15 -21.17 5.10
CA ARG A 435 -11.64 -22.01 6.20
C ARG A 435 -13.11 -21.75 6.47
N GLY A 436 -13.52 -20.48 6.49
CA GLY A 436 -14.93 -20.08 6.61
C GLY A 436 -15.78 -20.71 5.53
N PHE A 437 -15.42 -20.53 4.25
CA PHE A 437 -16.20 -21.08 3.12
C PHE A 437 -16.26 -22.60 3.13
N THR A 438 -15.14 -23.26 3.43
CA THR A 438 -15.08 -24.72 3.51
C THR A 438 -16.04 -25.26 4.58
N ARG A 439 -16.15 -24.57 5.72
CA ARG A 439 -16.99 -24.99 6.85
C ARG A 439 -18.49 -24.94 6.50
N VAL A 440 -18.99 -23.84 5.92
CA VAL A 440 -20.42 -23.71 5.54
C VAL A 440 -20.78 -24.68 4.44
N LEU A 441 -19.99 -24.65 3.36
CA LEU A 441 -20.42 -25.25 2.12
C LEU A 441 -20.32 -26.78 2.20
N LYS A 442 -19.36 -27.32 2.96
CA LYS A 442 -19.32 -28.76 3.25
C LYS A 442 -20.44 -29.20 4.21
N ARG A 443 -20.78 -28.40 5.23
CA ARG A 443 -21.94 -28.67 6.10
C ARG A 443 -23.25 -28.71 5.30
N SER A 444 -23.41 -27.83 4.31
CA SER A 444 -24.61 -27.79 3.46
C SER A 444 -24.73 -28.98 2.49
N THR A 445 -23.60 -29.55 2.04
CA THR A 445 -23.59 -30.72 1.16
C THR A 445 -23.69 -32.05 1.91
N ASN A 446 -23.50 -32.06 3.23
CA ASN A 446 -23.53 -33.28 4.04
C ASN A 446 -24.22 -33.02 5.41
N PRO A 447 -25.56 -32.90 5.44
CA PRO A 447 -26.30 -32.54 6.65
C PRO A 447 -26.32 -33.60 7.76
N GLU A 448 -25.81 -34.82 7.52
CA GLU A 448 -25.83 -35.94 8.49
C GLU A 448 -24.59 -36.06 9.38
N ALA A 449 -23.55 -35.23 9.20
CA ALA A 449 -22.39 -35.24 10.08
C ALA A 449 -22.58 -34.31 11.30
N LEU A 450 -23.49 -34.70 12.20
CA LEU A 450 -23.48 -34.19 13.58
C LEU A 450 -22.28 -34.78 14.33
N PRO A 451 -21.63 -34.04 15.25
CA PRO A 451 -20.58 -34.64 16.08
C PRO A 451 -21.21 -35.70 16.99
N GLU A 452 -20.65 -36.91 16.97
CA GLU A 452 -20.90 -37.92 17.98
C GLU A 452 -20.71 -37.26 19.36
N SER A 453 -21.82 -37.15 20.10
CA SER A 453 -21.80 -36.82 21.51
C SER A 453 -20.90 -37.85 22.21
N GLU A 454 -19.86 -37.36 22.89
CA GLU A 454 -19.06 -38.16 23.82
C GLU A 454 -20.01 -38.89 24.78
N GLU A 455 -20.18 -40.19 24.55
CA GLU A 455 -20.71 -41.10 25.55
C GLU A 455 -19.73 -41.10 26.73
N LYS A 456 -20.16 -40.47 27.81
CA LYS A 456 -19.64 -40.77 29.15
C LYS A 456 -20.01 -42.21 29.48
N GLU A 457 -19.06 -43.11 29.31
CA GLU A 457 -19.08 -44.39 30.02
C GLU A 457 -18.70 -44.20 31.50
N GLN A 458 -19.30 -45.07 32.31
CA GLN A 458 -19.53 -45.05 33.75
C GLN A 458 -18.31 -44.95 34.66
#